data_AF-A0A1V4SMC7-F1
#
_entry.id   AF-A0A1V4SMC7-F1
#
_cell.length_a   1.000
_cell.length_b   1.000
_cell.length_c   1.000
_cell.angle_alpha   90.00
_cell.angle_beta   90.00
_cell.angle_gamma   90.00
#
_symmetry.space_group_name_H-M   'P 1'
#
loop_
_entity.id
_entity.type
_entity.pdbx_description
1 polymer ?
#
loop_
_entity_poly.entity_id
_entity_poly.type
_entity_poly.pdbx_seq_one_letter_code
_entity_poly.pdbx_strand_id
1 'polypeptide(L)' 'MGKFERFERVGLRDKETKALIAVYPKKPEGTDNQIESDVKYWYYQKSCSAEEELNGLFVDHLTEHELKSIQ' A
#
# COMPACT_ATOMS: atom_id res chain seq x y z
N MET A 1 -4.50 -9.57 16.37
CA MET A 1 -3.69 -9.69 15.14
C MET A 1 -4.23 -8.73 14.12
N GLY A 2 -3.41 -7.77 13.68
CA GLY A 2 -3.77 -6.85 12.59
C GLY A 2 -3.77 -7.55 11.24
N LYS A 3 -4.51 -7.00 10.27
CA LYS A 3 -4.55 -7.41 8.86
C LYS A 3 -3.15 -7.48 8.26
N PHE A 4 -2.26 -6.54 8.59
CA PHE A 4 -0.95 -6.40 7.96
C PHE A 4 0.23 -7.01 8.73
N GLU A 5 0.00 -7.45 9.97
CA GLU A 5 1.03 -7.91 10.92
C GLU A 5 1.92 -9.05 10.38
N ARG A 6 1.37 -9.88 9.49
CA ARG A 6 2.03 -11.06 8.91
C ARG A 6 2.66 -10.84 7.53
N PHE A 7 2.53 -9.65 6.95
CA PHE A 7 2.95 -9.39 5.58
C PHE A 7 4.24 -8.58 5.55
N GLU A 8 5.20 -9.05 4.74
CA GLU A 8 6.49 -8.36 4.61
C GLU A 8 6.41 -7.09 3.76
N ARG A 9 5.43 -7.03 2.85
CA ARG A 9 5.18 -5.87 2.00
C ARG A 9 3.69 -5.59 1.84
N VAL A 10 3.39 -4.30 1.75
CA VAL A 10 2.07 -3.76 1.43
C VAL A 10 2.19 -2.77 0.26
N GLY A 11 1.07 -2.48 -0.37
CA GLY A 11 1.00 -1.55 -1.48
C GLY A 11 -0.36 -0.89 -1.57
N LEU A 12 -0.45 0.15 -2.40
CA LEU A 12 -1.70 0.78 -2.77
C LEU A 12 -2.30 0.05 -3.96
N ARG A 13 -3.58 -0.25 -3.83
CA ARG A 13 -4.41 -0.80 -4.90
C ARG A 13 -5.54 0.14 -5.24
N ASP A 14 -5.92 0.14 -6.49
CA ASP A 14 -7.10 0.85 -6.95
C ASP A 14 -8.38 0.10 -6.53
N LYS A 15 -9.36 0.82 -5.98
CA LYS A 15 -10.57 0.23 -5.41
C LYS A 15 -11.46 -0.41 -6.48
N GLU A 16 -11.47 0.15 -7.69
CA GLU A 16 -12.35 -0.30 -8.78
C GLU A 16 -11.74 -1.51 -9.50
N THR A 17 -10.48 -1.40 -9.92
CA THR A 17 -9.78 -2.39 -10.74
C THR A 17 -9.00 -3.43 -9.93
N LYS A 18 -8.76 -3.17 -8.64
CA LYS A 18 -7.88 -3.98 -7.75
C LYS A 18 -6.41 -4.04 -8.21
N ALA A 19 -6.04 -3.25 -9.21
CA ALA A 19 -4.67 -3.19 -9.71
C ALA A 19 -3.73 -2.63 -8.64
N LEU A 20 -2.52 -3.20 -8.56
CA LEU A 20 -1.44 -2.68 -7.73
C LEU A 20 -0.87 -1.42 -8.38
N ILE A 21 -1.03 -0.28 -7.71
CA ILE A 21 -0.62 1.04 -8.20
C ILE A 21 0.79 1.37 -7.73
N ALA A 22 1.08 1.10 -6.46
CA ALA A 22 2.37 1.39 -5.88
C ALA A 22 2.72 0.40 -4.76
N VAL A 23 4.00 0.06 -4.64
CA VAL A 23 4.53 -0.80 -3.59
C VAL A 23 5.20 0.06 -2.54
N TYR A 24 4.79 -0.10 -1.27
CA TYR A 24 5.43 0.61 -0.18
C TYR A 24 6.86 0.06 0.03
N PRO A 25 7.89 0.92 0.02
CA PRO A 25 9.28 0.46 0.02
C PRO A 25 9.78 0.01 1.39
N LYS A 26 9.04 0.32 2.47
CA LYS A 26 9.40 -0.03 3.84
C LYS A 26 8.55 -1.19 4.34
N LYS A 27 9.04 -1.88 5.37
CA LYS A 27 8.26 -2.89 6.08
C LYS A 27 7.05 -2.22 6.75
N PRO A 28 5.84 -2.77 6.66
CA PRO A 28 4.70 -2.28 7.42
C PRO A 28 4.91 -2.58 8.92
N GLU A 29 4.91 -1.54 9.75
CA GLU A 29 5.09 -1.65 11.20
C GLU A 29 3.99 -0.87 11.92
N GLY A 30 3.52 -1.39 13.07
CA GLY A 30 2.45 -0.78 13.85
C GLY A 30 1.08 -1.41 13.63
N THR A 31 0.03 -0.66 13.98
CA THR A 31 -1.37 -1.08 13.80
C THR A 31 -1.80 -0.92 12.34
N ASP A 32 -2.87 -1.61 11.94
CA ASP A 32 -3.37 -1.51 10.56
C ASP A 32 -3.62 -0.06 10.13
N ASN A 33 -4.24 0.76 11.00
CA ASN A 33 -4.51 2.18 10.72
C ASN A 33 -3.23 3.01 10.56
N GLN A 34 -2.17 2.69 11.31
CA GLN A 34 -0.87 3.37 11.19
C GLN A 34 -0.24 3.02 9.85
N ILE A 35 -0.24 1.73 9.49
CA ILE A 35 0.28 1.24 8.22
C ILE A 35 -0.48 1.89 7.05
N GLU A 36 -1.81 1.96 7.12
CA GLU A 36 -2.60 2.62 6.08
C GLU A 36 -2.24 4.10 5.93
N SER A 37 -2.07 4.80 7.06
CA SER A 37 -1.72 6.22 7.07
C SER A 37 -0.31 6.45 6.51
N ASP A 38 0.67 5.65 6.92
CA ASP A 38 2.06 5.76 6.48
C ASP A 38 2.22 5.51 4.98
N VAL A 39 1.54 4.48 4.46
CA VAL A 39 1.56 4.14 3.03
C VAL A 39 0.91 5.24 2.19
N LYS A 40 -0.26 5.74 2.62
CA LYS A 40 -0.94 6.84 1.91
C LYS A 40 -0.15 8.13 1.97
N TYR A 41 0.43 8.45 3.13
CA TYR A 41 1.29 9.62 3.30
C TYR A 41 2.53 9.52 2.41
N TRP A 42 3.19 8.37 2.37
CA TRP A 42 4.32 8.14 1.48
C TRP A 42 3.96 8.35 0.00
N TYR A 43 2.82 7.83 -0.44
CA TYR A 43 2.37 8.01 -1.83
C TYR A 43 2.01 9.47 -2.12
N TYR A 44 1.36 10.15 -1.17
CA TYR A 44 1.07 11.58 -1.25
C TYR A 44 2.35 12.41 -1.46
N GLN A 45 3.42 12.09 -0.71
CA GLN A 45 4.71 12.77 -0.86
C GLN A 45 5.39 12.51 -2.22
N LYS A 46 4.98 11.47 -2.95
CA LYS A 46 5.56 11.09 -4.25
C LYS A 46 4.86 11.75 -5.44
N SER A 47 3.57 12.04 -5.36
CA SER A 47 2.80 12.60 -6.47
C SER A 47 2.06 13.87 -6.05
N CYS A 48 2.35 14.98 -6.74
CA CYS A 48 1.74 16.29 -6.48
C CYS A 48 0.22 16.31 -6.76
N SER A 49 -0.30 15.30 -7.47
CA SER A 49 -1.73 15.11 -7.79
C SER A 49 -2.37 13.96 -6.99
N ALA A 50 -1.67 13.40 -6.01
CA ALA A 50 -2.09 12.20 -5.29
C ALA A 50 -3.35 12.37 -4.44
N GLU A 51 -3.76 13.59 -4.09
CA GLU A 51 -4.88 13.81 -3.15
C GLU A 51 -6.20 13.26 -3.70
N GLU A 52 -6.48 13.53 -4.98
CA GLU A 52 -7.68 13.03 -5.65
C GLU A 52 -7.58 11.52 -5.92
N GLU A 53 -6.40 11.05 -6.34
CA GLU A 53 -6.16 9.63 -6.60
C GLU A 53 -6.32 8.78 -5.34
N LEU A 54 -5.81 9.25 -4.19
CA LEU A 54 -5.85 8.52 -2.92
C LEU A 54 -7.26 8.14 -2.45
N ASN A 55 -8.29 8.90 -2.86
CA ASN A 55 -9.69 8.53 -2.58
C ASN A 55 -10.09 7.22 -3.28
N GLY A 56 -9.55 6.97 -4.46
CA GLY A 56 -9.70 5.74 -5.23
C GLY A 56 -8.80 4.60 -4.75
N LEU A 57 -7.80 4.87 -3.89
CA LEU A 57 -6.82 3.87 -3.46
C LEU A 57 -7.12 3.29 -2.07
N PHE A 58 -6.70 2.04 -1.86
CA PHE A 58 -6.70 1.37 -0.56
C PHE A 58 -5.42 0.58 -0.36
N VAL A 59 -5.03 0.37 0.91
CA VAL A 59 -3.81 -0.38 1.22
C VAL A 59 -4.13 -1.86 1.33
N ASP A 60 -3.32 -2.68 0.67
CA ASP A 60 -3.42 -4.12 0.77
C ASP A 60 -2.05 -4.80 0.74
N HIS A 61 -2.03 -6.06 1.13
CA HIS A 61 -0.85 -6.90 1.03
C HIS A 61 -0.51 -7.23 -0.43
N LEU A 62 0.77 -7.50 -0.67
CA LEU A 62 1.22 -8.08 -1.93
C LEU A 62 0.99 -9.59 -1.90
N THR A 63 0.56 -10.12 -3.05
CA THR A 63 0.51 -11.56 -3.29
C THR A 63 1.91 -12.12 -3.51
N GLU A 64 2.08 -13.43 -3.32
CA GLU A 64 3.36 -14.11 -3.58
C GLU A 64 3.87 -13.90 -5.01
N HIS A 65 2.96 -13.77 -5.99
CA HIS A 65 3.30 -13.50 -7.38
C HIS A 65 3.88 -12.09 -7.57
N GLU A 66 3.26 -11.09 -6.95
CA GLU A 66 3.76 -9.71 -6.99
C GLU A 66 5.11 -9.59 -6.28
N LEU A 67 5.30 -10.28 -5.14
CA LEU A 67 6.57 -10.30 -4.42
C LEU A 67 7.73 -10.83 -5.27
N LYS A 68 7.50 -11.89 -6.06
CA LYS A 68 8.51 -12.48 -6.96
C LYS A 68 8.86 -11.58 -8.14
N SER A 69 7.94 -10.73 -8.59
CA SER A 69 8.15 -9.82 -9.72
C SER A 69 8.89 -8.52 -9.34
N ILE A 70 9.08 -8.25 -8.05
CA ILE A 70 9.76 -7.04 -7.54
C ILE A 70 11.20 -7.36 -7.08
N GLN A 71 11.67 -8.61 -7.24
CA GLN A 71 13.06 -9.03 -7.03
C GLN A 71 13.85 -8.95 -8.35
#